data_AF-A0A3D2TID2-F1
#
_entry.id   AF-A0A3D2TID2-F1
#
_cell.length_a   1.000
_cell.length_b   1.000
_cell.length_c   1.000
_cell.angle_alpha   90.00
_cell.angle_beta   90.00
_cell.angle_gamma   90.00
#
_symmetry.space_group_name_H-M   'P 1'
#
loop_
_entity.id
_entity.type
_entity.pdbx_description
1 polymer ?
#
loop_
_entity_poly.entity_id
_entity_poly.type
_entity_poly.pdbx_seq_one_letter_code
_entity_poly.pdbx_strand_id
1 'polypeptide(L)'
;MNLTDSQDEIFSLANYAMHDSASTGREYPEVQHRYRGPFQRDRDRVVHSSAYRRLAHKTQVFTGEMGDYHRSRLTHTLEVASIARTVGRVLRLNEDLIEALSLMHDIGHPPFGHAGEDVLNECTQPCGGFNHNTHALRIVTLLENRYPKFPGLNLTKEVLSGQAMRVHKSASSAKRPLLEVQVVDAADSIAYDSHDADDALEIGLLEVEDLLTLPLWQEAARQVQIRYTALDTEQLRRAIIHQLIETLVSDLIKTTTSRLQKESITSPGDAIAIKELLVAPSTEFQEKKRDLETFLFERVYRHPTVLSERAVAGAALSEMFQRFMARPELL
;
A
#
# COMPACT_ATOMS: atom_id res chain seq x y z
N MET A 1 37.86 -2.17 4.91
CA MET A 1 37.58 -3.20 3.89
C MET A 1 36.08 -3.23 3.69
N ASN A 2 35.59 -2.52 2.67
CA ASN A 2 34.20 -2.60 2.22
C ASN A 2 34.10 -3.91 1.44
N LEU A 3 33.61 -4.96 2.10
CA LEU A 3 33.45 -6.26 1.46
C LEU A 3 32.17 -6.19 0.61
N THR A 4 32.36 -6.13 -0.70
CA THR A 4 31.54 -6.72 -1.78
C THR A 4 30.11 -6.22 -2.08
N ASP A 5 29.37 -5.56 -1.18
CA ASP A 5 27.92 -5.31 -1.44
C ASP A 5 27.60 -4.38 -2.64
N SER A 6 28.36 -3.30 -2.86
CA SER A 6 27.98 -2.33 -3.90
C SER A 6 28.24 -2.81 -5.33
N GLN A 7 29.08 -3.83 -5.53
CA GLN A 7 29.32 -4.40 -6.86
C GLN A 7 28.36 -5.54 -7.16
N ASP A 8 28.02 -6.37 -6.17
CA ASP A 8 27.06 -7.47 -6.33
C ASP A 8 25.63 -6.97 -6.57
N GLU A 9 25.24 -5.85 -5.93
CA GLU A 9 23.95 -5.19 -6.18
C GLU A 9 23.82 -4.74 -7.65
N ILE A 10 24.86 -4.10 -8.21
CA ILE A 10 24.89 -3.60 -9.60
C ILE A 10 24.69 -4.73 -10.61
N PHE A 11 25.22 -5.93 -10.36
CA PHE A 11 25.02 -7.08 -11.24
C PHE A 11 23.66 -7.75 -11.05
N SER A 12 23.00 -7.56 -9.90
CA SER A 12 21.71 -8.20 -9.57
C SER A 12 20.49 -7.36 -9.96
N LEU A 13 20.55 -6.03 -9.84
CA LEU A 13 19.45 -5.12 -10.17
C LEU A 13 19.48 -4.67 -11.64
N ALA A 14 18.33 -4.24 -12.16
CA ALA A 14 18.26 -3.58 -13.46
C ALA A 14 18.85 -2.17 -13.40
N ASN A 15 19.33 -1.65 -14.54
CA ASN A 15 19.89 -0.28 -14.61
C ASN A 15 18.85 0.79 -14.27
N TYR A 16 17.56 0.52 -14.49
CA TYR A 16 16.46 1.41 -14.16
C TYR A 16 15.99 1.33 -12.69
N ALA A 17 16.51 0.39 -11.90
CA ALA A 17 16.19 0.26 -10.48
C ALA A 17 16.94 1.32 -9.65
N MET A 18 16.40 1.66 -8.49
CA MET A 18 17.10 2.54 -7.55
C MET A 18 18.18 1.76 -6.78
N HIS A 19 19.45 1.99 -7.10
CA HIS A 19 20.59 1.34 -6.40
C HIS A 19 20.91 2.03 -5.08
N ASP A 20 21.37 1.28 -4.08
CA ASP A 20 21.78 1.82 -2.78
C ASP A 20 22.85 2.90 -2.92
N SER A 21 23.82 2.68 -3.82
CA SER A 21 24.92 3.61 -4.09
C SER A 21 24.46 4.94 -4.69
N ALA A 22 23.26 4.96 -5.29
CA ALA A 22 22.67 6.15 -5.90
C ALA A 22 21.78 6.93 -4.91
N SER A 23 21.58 6.44 -3.67
CA SER A 23 20.75 7.12 -2.69
C SER A 23 21.28 8.53 -2.41
N THR A 24 20.36 9.48 -2.40
CA THR A 24 20.58 10.89 -2.05
C THR A 24 20.71 11.11 -0.54
N GLY A 25 20.64 10.03 0.25
CA GLY A 25 20.90 10.00 1.67
C GLY A 25 19.71 10.41 2.53
N ARG A 26 20.03 10.96 3.70
CA ARG A 26 19.09 11.26 4.80
C ARG A 26 19.20 12.74 5.16
N GLU A 27 18.23 13.26 5.91
CA GLU A 27 18.26 14.65 6.38
C GLU A 27 19.36 14.85 7.42
N TYR A 28 19.40 14.00 8.45
CA TYR A 28 20.41 14.06 9.49
C TYR A 28 21.61 13.16 9.10
N PRO A 29 22.84 13.69 9.11
CA PRO A 29 24.03 12.91 8.77
C PRO A 29 24.22 11.72 9.71
N GLU A 30 24.45 10.55 9.12
CA GLU A 30 24.73 9.32 9.85
C GLU A 30 25.89 8.56 9.19
N VAL A 31 26.63 7.83 10.02
CA VAL A 31 27.67 6.92 9.52
C VAL A 31 27.00 5.80 8.72
N GLN A 32 27.54 5.51 7.54
CA GLN A 32 27.10 4.37 6.74
C GLN A 32 27.30 3.07 7.54
N HIS A 33 26.34 2.16 7.39
CA HIS A 33 26.39 0.91 8.11
C HIS A 33 27.32 -0.07 7.37
N ARG A 34 28.02 -0.92 8.11
CA ARG A 34 29.09 -1.77 7.54
C ARG A 34 28.61 -2.87 6.58
N TYR A 35 27.35 -3.29 6.72
CA TYR A 35 26.78 -4.47 6.06
C TYR A 35 25.27 -4.34 5.78
N ARG A 36 24.69 -3.14 5.94
CA ARG A 36 23.28 -2.91 5.63
C ARG A 36 23.16 -1.70 4.72
N GLY A 37 22.45 -1.89 3.61
CA GLY A 37 22.09 -0.84 2.68
C GLY A 37 21.24 0.27 3.30
N PRO A 38 21.19 1.47 2.70
CA PRO A 38 20.32 2.55 3.13
C PRO A 38 18.84 2.13 3.24
N PHE A 39 18.30 1.40 2.28
CA PHE A 39 16.89 1.02 2.28
C PHE A 39 16.58 -0.14 3.24
N GLN A 40 17.50 -1.09 3.39
CA GLN A 40 17.40 -2.13 4.41
C GLN A 40 17.32 -1.52 5.82
N ARG A 41 18.10 -0.45 6.08
CA ARG A 41 18.01 0.29 7.34
C ARG A 41 16.67 1.01 7.51
N ASP A 42 16.09 1.53 6.43
CA ASP A 42 14.77 2.17 6.47
C ASP A 42 13.68 1.18 6.83
N ARG A 43 13.68 0.02 6.18
CA ARG A 43 12.81 -1.10 6.51
C ARG A 43 12.88 -1.41 8.00
N ASP A 44 14.09 -1.65 8.53
CA ASP A 44 14.27 -1.99 9.94
C ASP A 44 13.74 -0.89 10.86
N ARG A 45 13.94 0.39 10.51
CA ARG A 45 13.42 1.53 11.27
C ARG A 45 11.90 1.57 11.32
N VAL A 46 11.26 1.33 10.17
CA VAL A 46 9.80 1.31 10.05
C VAL A 46 9.23 0.14 10.86
N VAL A 47 9.73 -1.08 10.68
CA VAL A 47 9.28 -2.29 11.42
C VAL A 47 9.36 -2.08 12.93
N HIS A 48 10.44 -1.45 13.41
CA HIS A 48 10.60 -1.25 14.85
C HIS A 48 9.77 -0.09 15.39
N SER A 49 9.22 0.79 14.56
CA SER A 49 8.46 1.99 14.96
C SER A 49 7.20 1.66 15.78
N SER A 50 6.78 2.60 16.63
CA SER A 50 5.55 2.43 17.39
C SER A 50 4.31 2.52 16.49
N ALA A 51 4.36 3.36 15.45
CA ALA A 51 3.31 3.49 14.45
C ALA A 51 3.06 2.19 13.67
N TYR A 52 4.12 1.50 13.23
CA TYR A 52 4.00 0.21 12.55
C TYR A 52 3.37 -0.86 13.44
N ARG A 53 3.80 -0.97 14.71
CA ARG A 53 3.20 -1.92 15.66
C ARG A 53 1.70 -1.68 15.87
N ARG A 54 1.26 -0.42 15.87
CA ARG A 54 -0.17 -0.07 16.03
C ARG A 54 -1.02 -0.52 14.84
N LEU A 55 -0.44 -0.84 13.69
CA LEU A 55 -1.20 -1.39 12.55
C LEU A 55 -1.89 -2.71 12.92
N ALA A 56 -1.33 -3.50 13.84
CA ALA A 56 -1.95 -4.73 14.33
C ALA A 56 -3.30 -4.52 15.03
N HIS A 57 -3.56 -3.29 15.49
CA HIS A 57 -4.78 -2.92 16.23
C HIS A 57 -5.66 -1.94 15.45
N LYS A 58 -5.40 -1.74 14.14
CA LYS A 58 -6.23 -0.92 13.27
C LYS A 58 -6.89 -1.82 12.23
N THR A 59 -8.22 -1.77 12.17
CA THR A 59 -8.99 -2.44 11.11
C THR A 59 -8.92 -1.63 9.81
N GLN A 60 -9.06 -2.30 8.67
CA GLN A 60 -9.00 -1.67 7.36
C GLN A 60 -10.36 -1.16 6.90
N VAL A 61 -11.44 -1.95 7.03
CA VAL A 61 -12.75 -1.64 6.41
C VAL A 61 -13.96 -1.84 7.32
N PHE A 62 -14.04 -2.94 8.10
CA PHE A 62 -15.26 -3.31 8.83
C PHE A 62 -15.09 -3.18 10.35
N THR A 63 -16.13 -2.67 11.01
CA THR A 63 -16.12 -2.26 12.43
C THR A 63 -17.34 -2.83 13.14
N GLY A 64 -17.50 -4.14 13.12
CA GLY A 64 -18.62 -4.80 13.80
C GLY A 64 -18.36 -6.28 13.96
N GLU A 65 -18.22 -6.70 15.21
CA GLU A 65 -18.00 -8.08 15.68
C GLU A 65 -16.63 -8.70 15.40
N MET A 66 -15.86 -8.93 16.48
CA MET A 66 -14.60 -9.68 16.45
C MET A 66 -14.86 -11.17 16.17
N GLY A 67 -15.09 -11.54 14.91
CA GLY A 67 -14.92 -12.91 14.42
C GLY A 67 -13.43 -13.31 14.34
N ASP A 68 -13.16 -14.58 14.09
CA ASP A 68 -11.79 -15.13 14.06
C ASP A 68 -10.97 -14.70 12.82
N TYR A 69 -11.61 -14.12 11.81
CA TYR A 69 -11.01 -13.76 10.52
C TYR A 69 -11.09 -12.25 10.25
N HIS A 70 -10.25 -11.46 10.93
CA HIS A 70 -10.16 -10.01 10.71
C HIS A 70 -8.82 -9.61 10.10
N ARG A 71 -8.87 -8.99 8.92
CA ARG A 71 -7.71 -8.32 8.33
C ARG A 71 -7.45 -7.00 9.07
N SER A 72 -6.28 -6.94 9.69
CA SER A 72 -5.75 -5.69 10.24
C SER A 72 -4.99 -4.94 9.13
N ARG A 73 -4.73 -3.65 9.36
CA ARG A 73 -3.83 -2.89 8.48
C ARG A 73 -2.43 -3.50 8.43
N LEU A 74 -2.01 -4.22 9.47
CA LEU A 74 -0.74 -4.94 9.47
C LEU A 74 -0.76 -6.12 8.50
N THR A 75 -1.81 -6.94 8.48
CA THR A 75 -1.91 -8.08 7.56
C THR A 75 -1.96 -7.58 6.12
N HIS A 76 -2.76 -6.55 5.82
CA HIS A 76 -2.75 -5.90 4.52
C HIS A 76 -1.37 -5.37 4.13
N THR A 77 -0.69 -4.66 5.02
CA THR A 77 0.66 -4.15 4.76
C THR A 77 1.65 -5.28 4.42
N LEU A 78 1.53 -6.44 5.06
CA LEU A 78 2.37 -7.61 4.77
C LEU A 78 2.02 -8.24 3.41
N GLU A 79 0.75 -8.29 3.05
CA GLU A 79 0.28 -8.79 1.75
C GLU A 79 0.72 -7.87 0.60
N VAL A 80 0.59 -6.55 0.78
CA VAL A 80 1.14 -5.54 -0.15
C VAL A 80 2.64 -5.72 -0.31
N ALA A 81 3.39 -5.86 0.78
CA ALA A 81 4.82 -6.09 0.72
C ALA A 81 5.17 -7.39 -0.04
N SER A 82 4.41 -8.47 0.18
CA SER A 82 4.60 -9.75 -0.51
C SER A 82 4.39 -9.64 -2.03
N ILE A 83 3.30 -9.01 -2.45
CA ILE A 83 2.97 -8.79 -3.86
C ILE A 83 4.02 -7.86 -4.49
N ALA A 84 4.31 -6.73 -3.85
CA ALA A 84 5.25 -5.73 -4.35
C ALA A 84 6.66 -6.31 -4.51
N ARG A 85 7.15 -7.09 -3.54
CA ARG A 85 8.46 -7.77 -3.62
C ARG A 85 8.50 -8.81 -4.73
N THR A 86 7.39 -9.51 -4.98
CA THR A 86 7.28 -10.47 -6.10
C THR A 86 7.41 -9.75 -7.44
N VAL A 87 6.66 -8.67 -7.65
CA VAL A 87 6.74 -7.84 -8.86
C VAL A 87 8.14 -7.24 -9.00
N GLY A 88 8.68 -6.66 -7.92
CA GLY A 88 10.01 -6.08 -7.86
C GLY A 88 11.11 -7.05 -8.27
N ARG A 89 11.07 -8.28 -7.77
CA ARG A 89 12.07 -9.31 -8.10
C ARG A 89 12.04 -9.71 -9.57
N VAL A 90 10.85 -9.86 -10.15
CA VAL A 90 10.71 -10.18 -11.58
C VAL A 90 11.22 -9.04 -12.46
N LEU A 91 10.98 -7.80 -12.04
CA LEU A 91 11.48 -6.60 -12.71
C LEU A 91 12.92 -6.21 -12.31
N ARG A 92 13.57 -7.00 -11.44
CA ARG A 92 14.91 -6.72 -10.88
C ARG A 92 15.06 -5.31 -10.29
N LEU A 93 14.02 -4.85 -9.60
CA LEU A 93 13.99 -3.61 -8.83
C LEU A 93 14.56 -3.80 -7.43
N ASN A 94 14.85 -2.70 -6.73
CA ASN A 94 15.40 -2.76 -5.38
C ASN A 94 14.34 -3.24 -4.37
N GLU A 95 14.50 -4.50 -3.93
CA GLU A 95 13.54 -5.18 -3.06
C GLU A 95 13.49 -4.57 -1.65
N ASP A 96 14.62 -4.11 -1.11
CA ASP A 96 14.68 -3.46 0.21
C ASP A 96 13.97 -2.09 0.19
N LEU A 97 14.08 -1.32 -0.91
CA LEU A 97 13.33 -0.08 -1.10
C LEU A 97 11.83 -0.35 -1.21
N ILE A 98 11.43 -1.34 -2.02
CA ILE A 98 10.04 -1.76 -2.16
C ILE A 98 9.47 -2.16 -0.80
N GLU A 99 10.21 -2.95 -0.02
CA GLU A 99 9.77 -3.40 1.29
C GLU A 99 9.66 -2.23 2.27
N ALA A 100 10.65 -1.33 2.33
CA ALA A 100 10.59 -0.14 3.18
C ALA A 100 9.38 0.76 2.85
N LEU A 101 9.11 0.99 1.57
CA LEU A 101 7.95 1.74 1.09
C LEU A 101 6.64 1.04 1.46
N SER A 102 6.55 -0.26 1.22
CA SER A 102 5.36 -1.07 1.54
C SER A 102 5.08 -1.06 3.04
N LEU A 103 6.07 -1.21 3.89
CA LEU A 103 5.84 -1.22 5.35
C LEU A 103 5.46 0.16 5.90
N MET A 104 5.84 1.23 5.20
CA MET A 104 5.57 2.60 5.60
C MET A 104 4.23 3.13 5.10
N HIS A 105 3.71 2.68 3.96
CA HIS A 105 2.63 3.37 3.24
C HIS A 105 1.39 3.65 4.11
N ASP A 106 1.07 2.74 5.02
CA ASP A 106 -0.19 2.73 5.75
C ASP A 106 -0.11 3.23 7.21
N ILE A 107 1.10 3.52 7.72
CA ILE A 107 1.31 3.87 9.14
C ILE A 107 0.54 5.12 9.59
N GLY A 108 0.21 5.99 8.64
CA GLY A 108 -0.46 7.27 8.87
C GLY A 108 -1.97 7.21 9.02
N HIS A 109 -2.61 6.05 8.78
CA HIS A 109 -4.06 5.95 8.91
C HIS A 109 -4.52 6.15 10.37
N PRO A 110 -5.62 6.89 10.60
CA PRO A 110 -6.20 7.02 11.92
C PRO A 110 -6.96 5.74 12.32
N PRO A 111 -7.46 5.65 13.57
CA PRO A 111 -8.48 4.66 13.90
C PRO A 111 -9.67 4.72 12.93
N PHE A 112 -10.35 3.59 12.71
CA PHE A 112 -11.54 3.49 11.84
C PHE A 112 -11.31 3.75 10.33
N GLY A 113 -10.06 3.62 9.88
CA GLY A 113 -9.71 3.68 8.45
C GLY A 113 -10.17 4.95 7.75
N HIS A 114 -10.78 4.82 6.56
CA HIS A 114 -11.22 5.98 5.76
C HIS A 114 -12.28 6.82 6.48
N ALA A 115 -13.19 6.22 7.24
CA ALA A 115 -14.17 6.97 8.01
C ALA A 115 -13.51 7.85 9.07
N GLY A 116 -12.46 7.35 9.72
CA GLY A 116 -11.67 8.14 10.66
C GLY A 116 -10.87 9.26 9.98
N GLU A 117 -10.37 9.01 8.77
CA GLU A 117 -9.68 10.02 7.97
C GLU A 117 -10.62 11.15 7.57
N ASP A 118 -11.82 10.84 7.07
CA ASP A 118 -12.83 11.83 6.68
C ASP A 118 -13.22 12.73 7.86
N VAL A 119 -13.49 12.13 9.02
CA VAL A 119 -13.88 12.85 10.23
C VAL A 119 -12.75 13.72 10.76
N LEU A 120 -11.52 13.21 10.83
CA LEU A 120 -10.38 14.02 11.24
C LEU A 120 -10.13 15.15 10.24
N ASN A 121 -10.28 14.88 8.94
CA ASN A 121 -10.09 15.88 7.91
C ASN A 121 -11.11 17.01 8.05
N GLU A 122 -12.39 16.70 8.31
CA GLU A 122 -13.42 17.69 8.62
C GLU A 122 -13.06 18.50 9.88
N CYS A 123 -12.72 17.80 10.97
CA CYS A 123 -12.38 18.41 12.26
C CYS A 123 -11.16 19.34 12.17
N THR A 124 -10.18 19.01 11.34
CA THR A 124 -8.93 19.77 11.21
C THR A 124 -8.89 20.69 9.99
N GLN A 125 -10.00 20.87 9.26
CA GLN A 125 -10.08 21.84 8.15
C GLN A 125 -9.51 23.23 8.51
N PRO A 126 -9.80 23.82 9.69
CA PRO A 126 -9.24 25.12 10.08
C PRO A 126 -7.71 25.17 10.18
N CYS A 127 -7.05 24.00 10.25
CA CYS A 127 -5.60 23.87 10.39
C CYS A 127 -4.95 23.15 9.19
N GLY A 128 -5.64 23.09 8.03
CA GLY A 128 -5.11 22.50 6.81
C GLY A 128 -5.55 21.08 6.50
N GLY A 129 -6.51 20.54 7.26
CA GLY A 129 -7.09 19.22 7.03
C GLY A 129 -6.21 18.06 7.53
N PHE A 130 -6.67 16.84 7.27
CA PHE A 130 -5.97 15.61 7.63
C PHE A 130 -5.89 14.71 6.39
N ASN A 131 -4.72 14.10 6.20
CA ASN A 131 -4.49 13.11 5.16
C ASN A 131 -3.52 12.06 5.71
N HIS A 132 -3.85 10.78 5.57
CA HIS A 132 -3.04 9.70 6.14
C HIS A 132 -1.63 9.68 5.54
N ASN A 133 -1.45 9.99 4.25
CA ASN A 133 -0.12 10.02 3.63
C ASN A 133 0.73 11.16 4.20
N THR A 134 0.16 12.35 4.39
CA THR A 134 0.82 13.48 5.06
C THR A 134 1.12 13.14 6.53
N HIS A 135 0.21 12.44 7.20
CA HIS A 135 0.42 12.00 8.58
C HIS A 135 1.53 10.96 8.69
N ALA A 136 1.65 10.02 7.75
CA ALA A 136 2.74 9.05 7.69
C ALA A 136 4.11 9.75 7.61
N LEU A 137 4.24 10.78 6.76
CA LEU A 137 5.43 11.62 6.71
C LEU A 137 5.70 12.30 8.05
N ARG A 138 4.67 12.88 8.68
CA ARG A 138 4.81 13.53 10.00
C ARG A 138 5.25 12.53 11.07
N ILE A 139 4.78 11.29 11.04
CA ILE A 139 5.20 10.22 11.96
C ILE A 139 6.70 9.97 11.83
N VAL A 140 7.19 9.72 10.61
CA VAL A 140 8.59 9.28 10.40
C VAL A 140 9.60 10.43 10.40
N THR A 141 9.15 11.67 10.27
CA THR A 141 10.04 12.85 10.29
C THR A 141 10.02 13.59 11.64
N LEU A 142 8.96 13.41 12.44
CA LEU A 142 8.76 14.21 13.64
C LEU A 142 8.30 13.41 14.87
N LEU A 143 7.22 12.62 14.76
CA LEU A 143 6.51 12.10 15.94
C LEU A 143 7.17 10.87 16.58
N GLU A 144 7.78 9.98 15.78
CA GLU A 144 8.56 8.88 16.35
C GLU A 144 9.79 9.45 17.06
N ASN A 145 9.96 9.10 18.34
CA ASN A 145 11.11 9.52 19.13
C ASN A 145 11.89 8.28 19.58
N ARG A 146 12.80 7.82 18.71
CA ARG A 146 13.58 6.60 18.93
C ARG A 146 15.08 6.81 18.92
N TYR A 147 15.53 7.90 18.31
CA TYR A 147 16.93 8.21 18.14
C TYR A 147 17.24 9.48 18.93
N PRO A 148 18.28 9.49 19.77
CA PRO A 148 18.54 10.63 20.68
C PRO A 148 19.03 11.89 19.95
N LYS A 149 19.43 11.78 18.67
CA LYS A 149 20.10 12.86 17.93
C LYS A 149 19.18 13.63 16.98
N PHE A 150 18.01 13.10 16.67
CA PHE A 150 17.10 13.70 15.70
C PHE A 150 15.66 13.21 15.93
N PRO A 151 14.65 14.03 15.57
CA PRO A 151 13.27 13.60 15.57
C PRO A 151 12.99 12.59 14.44
N GLY A 152 11.94 11.79 14.62
CA GLY A 152 11.52 10.79 13.65
C GLY A 152 12.47 9.60 13.54
N LEU A 153 12.46 8.99 12.35
CA LEU A 153 13.25 7.83 11.97
C LEU A 153 14.41 8.20 11.03
N ASN A 154 14.49 9.45 10.57
CA ASN A 154 15.51 9.92 9.62
C ASN A 154 15.67 8.98 8.41
N LEU A 155 14.56 8.61 7.75
CA LEU A 155 14.54 7.72 6.58
C LEU A 155 15.26 8.36 5.38
N THR A 156 15.57 7.57 4.35
CA THR A 156 16.16 8.10 3.13
C THR A 156 15.16 8.96 2.37
N LYS A 157 15.68 9.88 1.56
CA LYS A 157 14.85 10.77 0.73
C LYS A 157 14.04 10.00 -0.31
N GLU A 158 14.49 8.82 -0.75
CA GLU A 158 13.75 7.96 -1.67
C GLU A 158 12.45 7.45 -1.03
N VAL A 159 12.51 6.96 0.22
CA VAL A 159 11.32 6.52 0.96
C VAL A 159 10.39 7.69 1.26
N LEU A 160 10.94 8.83 1.72
CA LEU A 160 10.15 10.02 2.03
C LEU A 160 9.48 10.62 0.79
N SER A 161 10.20 10.74 -0.32
CA SER A 161 9.65 11.27 -1.57
C SER A 161 8.62 10.32 -2.19
N GLY A 162 8.82 9.00 -2.09
CA GLY A 162 7.84 8.00 -2.47
C GLY A 162 6.52 8.20 -1.73
N GLN A 163 6.56 8.37 -0.41
CA GLN A 163 5.36 8.67 0.38
C GLN A 163 4.75 10.04 0.03
N ALA A 164 5.59 11.07 -0.19
CA ALA A 164 5.10 12.41 -0.55
C ALA A 164 4.36 12.44 -1.90
N MET A 165 4.79 11.63 -2.89
CA MET A 165 4.07 11.53 -4.15
C MET A 165 2.68 10.91 -3.99
N ARG A 166 2.45 10.07 -2.96
CA ARG A 166 1.12 9.52 -2.64
C ARG A 166 0.14 10.58 -2.13
N VAL A 167 0.64 11.62 -1.46
CA VAL A 167 -0.16 12.77 -1.01
C VAL A 167 -0.77 13.51 -2.21
N HIS A 168 -0.04 13.60 -3.32
CA HIS A 168 -0.39 14.42 -4.47
C HIS A 168 -0.85 13.61 -5.69
N LYS A 169 -1.35 12.37 -5.52
CA LYS A 169 -1.81 11.50 -6.63
C LYS A 169 -2.81 12.20 -7.59
N SER A 170 -3.58 13.16 -7.09
CA SER A 170 -4.56 13.94 -7.87
C SER A 170 -3.98 15.15 -8.62
N ALA A 171 -2.75 15.57 -8.33
CA ALA A 171 -2.08 16.65 -9.04
C ALA A 171 -1.32 16.09 -10.25
N SER A 172 -1.47 16.73 -11.42
CA SER A 172 -0.64 16.42 -12.59
C SER A 172 0.82 16.81 -12.31
N SER A 173 1.56 15.93 -11.61
CA SER A 173 2.98 16.13 -11.35
C SER A 173 3.75 16.06 -12.66
N ALA A 174 4.66 17.02 -12.87
CA ALA A 174 5.58 17.01 -13.99
C ALA A 174 6.59 15.85 -13.93
N LYS A 175 6.70 15.18 -12.77
CA LYS A 175 7.60 14.05 -12.54
C LYS A 175 6.83 12.84 -12.03
N ARG A 176 7.23 11.65 -12.48
CA ARG A 176 6.72 10.38 -11.97
C ARG A 176 7.59 9.85 -10.83
N PRO A 177 7.02 9.03 -9.93
CA PRO A 177 7.79 8.42 -8.86
C PRO A 177 8.69 7.31 -9.41
N LEU A 178 9.68 6.90 -8.60
CA LEU A 178 10.52 5.72 -8.88
C LEU A 178 9.67 4.48 -9.20
N LEU A 179 10.20 3.55 -9.99
CA LEU A 179 9.49 2.32 -10.34
C LEU A 179 9.11 1.52 -9.10
N GLU A 180 9.96 1.48 -8.07
CA GLU A 180 9.70 0.84 -6.79
C GLU A 180 8.45 1.41 -6.11
N VAL A 181 8.26 2.73 -6.15
CA VAL A 181 7.08 3.40 -5.59
C VAL A 181 5.82 3.05 -6.40
N GLN A 182 5.94 3.04 -7.74
CA GLN A 182 4.83 2.65 -8.62
C GLN A 182 4.42 1.18 -8.41
N VAL A 183 5.39 0.28 -8.18
CA VAL A 183 5.12 -1.13 -7.84
C VAL A 183 4.36 -1.24 -6.53
N VAL A 184 4.77 -0.51 -5.49
CA VAL A 184 4.07 -0.53 -4.20
C VAL A 184 2.64 0.02 -4.36
N ASP A 185 2.44 1.07 -5.16
CA ASP A 185 1.10 1.62 -5.45
C ASP A 185 0.21 0.61 -6.19
N ALA A 186 0.76 -0.09 -7.18
CA ALA A 186 0.03 -1.11 -7.92
C ALA A 186 -0.29 -2.33 -7.06
N ALA A 187 0.65 -2.77 -6.20
CA ALA A 187 0.46 -3.87 -5.27
C ALA A 187 -0.60 -3.55 -4.20
N ASP A 188 -0.59 -2.33 -3.66
CA ASP A 188 -1.62 -1.83 -2.72
C ASP A 188 -3.01 -1.88 -3.34
N SER A 189 -3.15 -1.41 -4.58
CA SER A 189 -4.42 -1.50 -5.31
C SER A 189 -4.86 -2.95 -5.58
N ILE A 190 -3.95 -3.86 -5.98
CA ILE A 190 -4.29 -5.28 -6.19
C ILE A 190 -4.74 -5.94 -4.87
N ALA A 191 -4.03 -5.68 -3.78
CA ALA A 191 -4.36 -6.21 -2.46
C ALA A 191 -5.76 -5.72 -2.05
N TYR A 192 -6.00 -4.41 -2.13
CA TYR A 192 -7.27 -3.78 -1.78
C TYR A 192 -8.46 -4.42 -2.53
N ASP A 193 -8.39 -4.54 -3.86
CA ASP A 193 -9.48 -5.10 -4.66
C ASP A 193 -9.83 -6.54 -4.28
N SER A 194 -8.81 -7.34 -3.97
CA SER A 194 -8.99 -8.74 -3.60
C SER A 194 -9.49 -8.91 -2.16
N HIS A 195 -8.97 -8.10 -1.23
CA HIS A 195 -9.29 -8.22 0.19
C HIS A 195 -10.67 -7.69 0.50
N ASP A 196 -11.07 -6.56 -0.08
CA ASP A 196 -12.40 -6.01 0.14
C ASP A 196 -13.49 -6.96 -0.34
N ALA A 197 -13.24 -7.64 -1.46
CA ALA A 197 -14.15 -8.66 -1.98
C ALA A 197 -14.18 -9.91 -1.08
N ASP A 198 -13.03 -10.41 -0.63
CA ASP A 198 -12.94 -11.55 0.29
C ASP A 198 -13.59 -11.26 1.65
N ASP A 199 -13.31 -10.08 2.22
CA ASP A 199 -13.88 -9.63 3.48
C ASP A 199 -15.40 -9.47 3.36
N ALA A 200 -15.91 -8.88 2.27
CA ALA A 200 -17.34 -8.73 2.02
C ALA A 200 -18.08 -10.08 1.89
N LEU A 201 -17.43 -11.10 1.33
CA LEU A 201 -17.95 -12.47 1.31
C LEU A 201 -17.95 -13.08 2.71
N GLU A 202 -16.88 -12.88 3.49
CA GLU A 202 -16.73 -13.45 4.83
C GLU A 202 -17.80 -12.92 5.80
N ILE A 203 -18.11 -11.63 5.75
CA ILE A 203 -19.14 -11.01 6.60
C ILE A 203 -20.57 -11.14 6.02
N GLY A 204 -20.73 -11.86 4.90
CA GLY A 204 -22.02 -12.12 4.28
C GLY A 204 -22.71 -10.89 3.67
N LEU A 205 -21.95 -9.86 3.30
CA LEU A 205 -22.49 -8.73 2.52
C LEU A 205 -22.67 -9.08 1.04
N LEU A 206 -21.90 -10.06 0.56
CA LEU A 206 -21.93 -10.57 -0.81
C LEU A 206 -21.94 -12.10 -0.79
N GLU A 207 -22.47 -12.68 -1.85
CA GLU A 207 -22.30 -14.09 -2.19
C GLU A 207 -21.30 -14.23 -3.36
N VAL A 208 -20.69 -15.41 -3.53
CA VAL A 208 -19.72 -15.64 -4.62
C VAL A 208 -20.36 -15.40 -5.98
N GLU A 209 -21.64 -15.76 -6.13
CA GLU A 209 -22.44 -15.57 -7.34
C GLU A 209 -22.57 -14.10 -7.74
N ASP A 210 -22.62 -13.18 -6.76
CA ASP A 210 -22.67 -11.75 -7.03
C ASP A 210 -21.38 -11.29 -7.74
N LEU A 211 -20.23 -11.75 -7.26
CA LEU A 211 -18.93 -11.40 -7.83
C LEU A 211 -18.66 -12.12 -9.14
N LEU A 212 -19.20 -13.33 -9.34
CA LEU A 212 -19.15 -14.05 -10.62
C LEU A 212 -19.95 -13.36 -11.74
N THR A 213 -20.64 -12.25 -11.49
CA THR A 213 -21.17 -11.38 -12.55
C THR A 213 -20.10 -10.51 -13.20
N LEU A 214 -18.97 -10.30 -12.52
CA LEU A 214 -17.89 -9.41 -12.95
C LEU A 214 -16.88 -10.13 -13.84
N PRO A 215 -16.43 -9.52 -14.96
CA PRO A 215 -15.51 -10.18 -15.90
C PRO A 215 -14.19 -10.65 -15.27
N LEU A 216 -13.67 -9.90 -14.29
CA LEU A 216 -12.43 -10.25 -13.59
C LEU A 216 -12.56 -11.57 -12.81
N TRP A 217 -13.66 -11.70 -12.08
CA TRP A 217 -13.98 -12.86 -11.25
C TRP A 217 -14.38 -14.06 -12.08
N GLN A 218 -15.13 -13.87 -13.17
CA GLN A 218 -15.46 -14.94 -14.12
C GLN A 218 -14.20 -15.58 -14.70
N GLU A 219 -13.24 -14.76 -15.14
CA GLU A 219 -12.00 -15.28 -15.71
C GLU A 219 -11.17 -16.02 -14.65
N ALA A 220 -11.06 -15.49 -13.43
CA ALA A 220 -10.39 -16.20 -12.33
C ALA A 220 -11.07 -17.53 -11.99
N ALA A 221 -12.40 -17.55 -11.88
CA ALA A 221 -13.17 -18.76 -11.60
C ALA A 221 -13.03 -19.81 -12.69
N ARG A 222 -13.04 -19.42 -13.96
CA ARG A 222 -12.82 -20.31 -15.10
C ARG A 222 -11.44 -20.99 -15.02
N GLN A 223 -10.40 -20.23 -14.66
CA GLN A 223 -9.04 -20.77 -14.48
C GLN A 223 -8.96 -21.75 -13.32
N VAL A 224 -9.64 -21.47 -12.20
CA VAL A 224 -9.75 -22.38 -11.06
C VAL A 224 -10.45 -23.68 -11.45
N GLN A 225 -11.58 -23.60 -12.16
CA GLN A 225 -12.36 -24.76 -12.61
C GLN A 225 -11.61 -25.65 -13.60
N ILE A 226 -10.64 -25.10 -14.34
CA ILE A 226 -9.75 -25.89 -15.20
C ILE A 226 -8.74 -26.70 -14.37
N ARG A 227 -8.23 -26.13 -13.27
CA ARG A 227 -7.16 -26.73 -12.46
C ARG A 227 -7.68 -27.69 -11.40
N TYR A 228 -8.85 -27.42 -10.85
CA TYR A 228 -9.40 -28.14 -9.70
C TYR A 228 -10.79 -28.68 -10.00
N THR A 229 -11.06 -29.90 -9.56
CA THR A 229 -12.38 -30.53 -9.62
C THR A 229 -12.94 -30.73 -8.21
N ALA A 230 -14.26 -30.58 -8.07
CA ALA A 230 -14.99 -30.86 -6.83
C ALA A 230 -14.51 -30.10 -5.57
N LEU A 231 -14.28 -28.78 -5.69
CA LEU A 231 -14.06 -27.92 -4.53
C LEU A 231 -15.38 -27.64 -3.79
N ASP A 232 -15.33 -27.58 -2.46
CA ASP A 232 -16.42 -26.98 -1.68
C ASP A 232 -16.46 -25.45 -1.84
N THR A 233 -17.50 -24.79 -1.33
CA THR A 233 -17.71 -23.34 -1.50
C THR A 233 -16.55 -22.50 -0.93
N GLU A 234 -16.02 -22.87 0.23
CA GLU A 234 -14.95 -22.13 0.91
C GLU A 234 -13.61 -22.30 0.18
N GLN A 235 -13.31 -23.52 -0.26
CA GLN A 235 -12.16 -23.84 -1.09
C GLN A 235 -12.23 -23.11 -2.43
N LEU A 236 -13.41 -23.09 -3.06
CA LEU A 236 -13.63 -22.38 -4.32
C LEU A 236 -13.37 -20.89 -4.16
N ARG A 237 -13.95 -20.26 -3.12
CA ARG A 237 -13.71 -18.84 -2.81
C ARG A 237 -12.22 -18.52 -2.68
N ARG A 238 -11.51 -19.26 -1.82
CA ARG A 238 -10.06 -19.06 -1.60
C ARG A 238 -9.25 -19.26 -2.87
N ALA A 239 -9.58 -20.28 -3.67
CA ALA A 239 -8.91 -20.54 -4.93
C ALA A 239 -9.14 -19.41 -5.95
N ILE A 240 -10.34 -18.85 -6.02
CA ILE A 240 -10.65 -17.72 -6.90
C ILE A 240 -9.88 -16.47 -6.48
N ILE A 241 -9.84 -16.13 -5.18
CA ILE A 241 -9.07 -14.98 -4.68
C ILE A 241 -7.57 -15.12 -5.01
N HIS A 242 -6.97 -16.28 -4.74
CA HIS A 242 -5.58 -16.54 -5.11
C HIS A 242 -5.35 -16.41 -6.62
N GLN A 243 -6.27 -16.94 -7.44
CA GLN A 243 -6.18 -16.85 -8.89
C GLN A 243 -6.33 -15.41 -9.38
N LEU A 244 -7.17 -14.60 -8.74
CA LEU A 244 -7.39 -13.20 -9.08
C LEU A 244 -6.11 -12.39 -8.88
N ILE A 245 -5.45 -12.55 -7.71
CA ILE A 245 -4.15 -11.93 -7.43
C ILE A 245 -3.11 -12.40 -8.45
N GLU A 246 -3.00 -13.71 -8.72
CA GLU A 246 -2.05 -14.25 -9.71
C GLU A 246 -2.25 -13.64 -11.10
N THR A 247 -3.51 -13.53 -11.54
CA THR A 247 -3.87 -12.97 -12.84
C THR A 247 -3.52 -11.49 -12.93
N LEU A 248 -3.87 -10.69 -11.91
CA LEU A 248 -3.58 -9.25 -11.85
C LEU A 248 -2.08 -8.98 -11.82
N VAL A 249 -1.32 -9.71 -10.99
CA VAL A 249 0.14 -9.61 -10.91
C VAL A 249 0.80 -10.01 -12.22
N SER A 250 0.31 -11.07 -12.87
CA SER A 250 0.83 -11.53 -14.17
C SER A 250 0.62 -10.50 -15.27
N ASP A 251 -0.57 -9.89 -15.35
CA ASP A 251 -0.85 -8.81 -16.30
C ASP A 251 0.01 -7.58 -16.03
N LEU A 252 0.12 -7.17 -14.75
CA LEU A 252 0.92 -6.03 -14.33
C LEU A 252 2.39 -6.19 -14.76
N ILE A 253 2.99 -7.36 -14.49
CA ILE A 253 4.38 -7.64 -14.87
C ILE A 253 4.54 -7.59 -16.38
N LYS A 254 3.70 -8.31 -17.14
CA LYS A 254 3.78 -8.37 -18.60
C LYS A 254 3.67 -6.98 -19.23
N THR A 255 2.68 -6.21 -18.80
CA THR A 255 2.43 -4.86 -19.31
C THR A 255 3.57 -3.92 -18.94
N THR A 256 4.05 -3.98 -17.70
CA THR A 256 5.17 -3.15 -17.23
C THR A 256 6.45 -3.46 -18.01
N THR A 257 6.80 -4.74 -18.21
CA THR A 257 7.96 -5.13 -19.00
C THR A 257 7.87 -4.60 -20.43
N SER A 258 6.70 -4.73 -21.07
CA SER A 258 6.49 -4.20 -22.42
C SER A 258 6.65 -2.68 -22.49
N ARG A 259 6.11 -1.94 -21.51
CA ARG A 259 6.26 -0.47 -21.43
C ARG A 259 7.71 -0.04 -21.19
N LEU A 260 8.43 -0.70 -20.28
CA LEU A 260 9.84 -0.41 -20.03
C LEU A 260 10.70 -0.57 -21.28
N GLN A 261 10.44 -1.61 -22.09
CA GLN A 261 11.12 -1.84 -23.36
C GLN A 261 10.73 -0.80 -24.41
N LYS A 262 9.43 -0.53 -24.57
CA LYS A 262 8.91 0.43 -25.56
C LYS A 262 9.46 1.84 -25.32
N GLU A 263 9.46 2.29 -24.07
CA GLU A 263 9.94 3.61 -23.68
C GLU A 263 11.47 3.66 -23.47
N SER A 264 12.18 2.55 -23.70
CA SER A 264 13.64 2.44 -23.60
C SER A 264 14.19 2.93 -22.26
N ILE A 265 13.55 2.54 -21.16
CA ILE A 265 13.92 2.97 -19.80
C ILE A 265 15.21 2.27 -19.38
N THR A 266 16.26 3.06 -19.12
CA THR A 266 17.59 2.54 -18.78
C THR A 266 18.15 3.07 -17.46
N SER A 267 17.50 4.06 -16.85
CA SER A 267 17.89 4.64 -15.57
C SER A 267 16.68 5.01 -14.71
N PRO A 268 16.83 5.18 -13.38
CA PRO A 268 15.76 5.72 -12.54
C PRO A 268 15.30 7.11 -13.00
N GLY A 269 16.22 7.90 -13.56
CA GLY A 269 15.93 9.21 -14.12
C GLY A 269 14.96 9.15 -15.30
N ASP A 270 15.11 8.15 -16.17
CA ASP A 270 14.20 7.94 -17.32
C ASP A 270 12.78 7.64 -16.83
N ALA A 271 12.65 6.77 -15.82
CA ALA A 271 11.37 6.42 -15.22
C ALA A 271 10.68 7.59 -14.50
N ILE A 272 11.46 8.57 -14.00
CA ILE A 272 10.93 9.80 -13.38
C ILE A 272 10.50 10.82 -14.45
N ALA A 273 11.19 10.87 -15.58
CA ALA A 273 11.00 11.88 -16.63
C ALA A 273 9.84 11.57 -17.58
N ILE A 274 9.41 10.32 -17.66
CA ILE A 274 8.30 9.90 -18.52
C ILE A 274 6.98 10.53 -18.09
N LYS A 275 6.05 10.72 -19.04
CA LYS A 275 4.75 11.33 -18.77
C LYS A 275 3.74 10.39 -18.13
N GLU A 276 3.80 9.11 -18.42
CA GLU A 276 2.80 8.11 -17.99
C GLU A 276 3.38 7.15 -16.95
N LEU A 277 2.53 6.56 -16.12
CA LEU A 277 2.98 5.51 -15.20
C LEU A 277 3.39 4.26 -15.99
N LEU A 278 4.57 3.73 -15.68
CA LEU A 278 5.11 2.55 -16.34
C LEU A 278 4.54 1.28 -15.71
N VAL A 279 4.34 1.30 -14.39
CA VAL A 279 3.77 0.18 -13.64
C VAL A 279 2.27 0.40 -13.50
N ALA A 280 1.50 -0.13 -14.45
CA ALA A 280 0.04 -0.19 -14.34
C ALA A 280 -0.48 -1.40 -15.13
N PRO A 281 -1.67 -1.93 -14.79
CA PRO A 281 -2.29 -3.00 -15.56
C PRO A 281 -2.50 -2.62 -17.03
N SER A 282 -2.75 -3.61 -17.88
CA SER A 282 -3.22 -3.38 -19.25
C SER A 282 -4.56 -2.67 -19.26
N THR A 283 -4.92 -2.04 -20.39
CA THR A 283 -6.21 -1.32 -20.51
C THR A 283 -7.39 -2.22 -20.21
N GLU A 284 -7.36 -3.47 -20.69
CA GLU A 284 -8.40 -4.47 -20.41
C GLU A 284 -8.53 -4.73 -18.90
N PHE A 285 -7.41 -4.92 -18.19
CA PHE A 285 -7.45 -5.17 -16.75
C PHE A 285 -7.82 -3.92 -15.95
N GLN A 286 -7.46 -2.72 -16.40
CA GLN A 286 -7.92 -1.47 -15.78
C GLN A 286 -9.45 -1.36 -15.83
N GLU A 287 -10.07 -1.70 -16.97
CA GLU A 287 -11.53 -1.71 -17.10
C GLU A 287 -12.17 -2.73 -16.17
N LYS A 288 -11.67 -3.97 -16.17
CA LYS A 288 -12.15 -5.05 -15.29
C LYS A 288 -12.04 -4.70 -13.80
N LYS A 289 -10.95 -4.05 -13.39
CA LYS A 289 -10.76 -3.57 -12.02
C LYS A 289 -11.76 -2.47 -11.67
N ARG A 290 -11.94 -1.49 -12.55
CA ARG A 290 -12.91 -0.41 -12.34
C ARG A 290 -14.34 -0.94 -12.16
N ASP A 291 -14.72 -1.99 -12.89
CA ASP A 291 -16.03 -2.63 -12.74
C ASP A 291 -16.17 -3.26 -11.34
N LEU A 292 -15.12 -3.93 -10.84
CA LEU A 292 -15.08 -4.47 -9.48
C LEU A 292 -15.12 -3.36 -8.42
N GLU A 293 -14.29 -2.34 -8.54
CA GLU A 293 -14.24 -1.19 -7.61
C GLU A 293 -15.61 -0.49 -7.53
N THR A 294 -16.27 -0.29 -8.68
CA THR A 294 -17.63 0.30 -8.76
C THR A 294 -18.65 -0.59 -8.07
N PHE A 295 -18.60 -1.91 -8.35
CA PHE A 295 -19.48 -2.88 -7.72
C PHE A 295 -19.32 -2.92 -6.19
N LEU A 296 -18.08 -3.00 -5.69
CA LEU A 296 -17.81 -2.99 -4.25
C LEU A 296 -18.25 -1.67 -3.63
N PHE A 297 -18.04 -0.54 -4.30
CA PHE A 297 -18.51 0.76 -3.82
C PHE A 297 -20.04 0.77 -3.62
N GLU A 298 -20.79 0.27 -4.60
CA GLU A 298 -22.25 0.27 -4.56
C GLU A 298 -22.83 -0.74 -3.57
N ARG A 299 -22.24 -1.93 -3.49
CA ARG A 299 -22.82 -3.07 -2.75
C ARG A 299 -22.27 -3.22 -1.33
N VAL A 300 -21.01 -2.88 -1.11
CA VAL A 300 -20.30 -3.07 0.16
C VAL A 300 -20.17 -1.74 0.90
N TYR A 301 -19.51 -0.75 0.30
CA TYR A 301 -19.23 0.53 0.96
C TYR A 301 -20.48 1.35 1.30
N ARG A 302 -21.54 1.20 0.49
CA ARG A 302 -22.84 1.84 0.71
C ARG A 302 -23.85 0.93 1.40
N HIS A 303 -23.43 -0.24 1.88
CA HIS A 303 -24.32 -1.14 2.60
C HIS A 303 -24.82 -0.48 3.90
N PRO A 304 -26.13 -0.58 4.26
CA PRO A 304 -26.67 0.06 5.45
C PRO A 304 -25.92 -0.25 6.74
N THR A 305 -25.48 -1.51 6.91
CA THR A 305 -24.67 -1.93 8.07
C THR A 305 -23.34 -1.16 8.14
N VAL A 306 -22.60 -1.09 7.03
CA VAL A 306 -21.31 -0.40 6.95
C VAL A 306 -21.48 1.09 7.19
N LEU A 307 -22.51 1.72 6.60
CA LEU A 307 -22.81 3.14 6.81
C LEU A 307 -23.17 3.44 8.28
N SER A 308 -23.94 2.56 8.92
CA SER A 308 -24.32 2.70 10.32
C SER A 308 -23.10 2.63 11.24
N GLU A 309 -22.21 1.66 11.04
CA GLU A 309 -20.99 1.54 11.84
C GLU A 309 -20.06 2.74 11.65
N ARG A 310 -19.89 3.19 10.41
CA ARG A 310 -19.10 4.39 10.08
C ARG A 310 -19.63 5.63 10.80
N ALA A 311 -20.94 5.79 10.88
CA ALA A 311 -21.56 6.91 11.59
C ALA A 311 -21.25 6.88 13.09
N VAL A 312 -21.32 5.70 13.73
CA VAL A 312 -21.00 5.53 15.15
C VAL A 312 -19.53 5.82 15.42
N ALA A 313 -18.63 5.22 14.63
CA ALA A 313 -17.19 5.43 14.75
C ALA A 313 -16.80 6.90 14.54
N GLY A 314 -17.41 7.55 13.54
CA GLY A 314 -17.17 8.95 13.24
C GLY A 314 -17.65 9.90 14.34
N ALA A 315 -18.82 9.65 14.92
CA ALA A 315 -19.32 10.44 16.05
C ALA A 315 -18.39 10.36 17.26
N ALA A 316 -17.90 9.17 17.61
CA ALA A 316 -16.96 8.98 18.73
C ALA A 316 -15.64 9.72 18.51
N LEU A 317 -15.09 9.69 17.28
CA LEU A 317 -13.85 10.38 16.94
C LEU A 317 -14.02 11.92 16.96
N SER A 318 -15.14 12.43 16.46
CA SER A 318 -15.49 13.86 16.49
C SER A 318 -15.67 14.36 17.93
N GLU A 319 -16.39 13.60 18.77
CA GLU A 319 -16.56 13.93 20.19
C GLU A 319 -15.20 13.97 20.91
N MET A 320 -14.35 12.97 20.69
CA MET A 320 -13.01 12.93 21.28
C MET A 320 -12.17 14.15 20.86
N PHE A 321 -12.19 14.51 19.57
CA PHE A 321 -11.50 15.68 19.05
C PHE A 321 -11.98 16.97 19.72
N GLN A 322 -13.29 17.22 19.72
CA GLN A 322 -13.89 18.41 20.33
C GLN A 322 -13.56 18.52 21.82
N ARG A 323 -13.59 17.39 22.53
CA ARG A 323 -13.30 17.35 23.97
C ARG A 323 -11.85 17.69 24.27
N PHE A 324 -10.88 17.18 23.51
CA PHE A 324 -9.47 17.55 23.70
C PHE A 324 -9.17 18.99 23.29
N MET A 325 -9.86 19.52 22.28
CA MET A 325 -9.72 20.93 21.89
C MET A 325 -10.31 21.88 22.95
N ALA A 326 -11.44 21.53 23.55
CA ALA A 326 -12.06 22.33 24.62
C ALA A 326 -11.31 22.20 25.95
N ARG A 327 -10.70 21.04 26.21
CA ARG A 327 -10.05 20.70 27.49
C ARG A 327 -8.68 20.04 27.26
N PRO A 328 -7.65 20.81 26.87
CA PRO A 328 -6.31 20.28 26.61
C PRO A 328 -5.65 19.60 27.81
N GLU A 329 -6.12 19.88 29.03
CA GLU A 329 -5.61 19.26 30.27
C GLU A 329 -5.95 17.76 30.41
N LEU A 330 -6.75 17.20 29.50
CA LEU A 330 -7.09 15.77 29.45
C LEU A 330 -6.06 14.92 28.67
N LEU A 331 -5.02 15.53 28.09
CA LEU A 331 -4.02 14.88 27.23
C LEU A 331 -2.82 14.29 27.97
#